data_AF-A0A2R6EB64-F1
#
_entry.id   AF-A0A2R6EB64-F1
#
_cell.length_a   1.000
_cell.length_b   1.000
_cell.length_c   1.000
_cell.angle_alpha   90.00
_cell.angle_beta   90.00
_cell.angle_gamma   90.00
#
_symmetry.space_group_name_H-M   'P 1'
#
loop_
_entity.id
_entity.type
_entity.pdbx_description
1 polymer ?
#
loop_
_entity_poly.entity_id
_entity_poly.type
_entity_poly.pdbx_seq_one_letter_code
_entity_poly.pdbx_strand_id
1 'polypeptide(L)'
;MTRDLDNVDRGILYMLQEDARNTTSEDIADKTGVSASTIRNRLERLEDDGVIRGYHPEIDYEAANLPLRVMFVIRTRSTTSASKSRVRR
;
A
#
# COMPACT_ATOMS: atom_id res chain seq x y z
N MET A 1 5.70 -15.67 -6.95
CA MET A 1 6.60 -15.79 -5.79
C MET A 1 6.61 -14.43 -5.10
N THR A 2 5.95 -14.29 -3.96
CA THR A 2 5.84 -12.99 -3.27
C THR A 2 7.17 -12.70 -2.58
N ARG A 3 7.91 -11.72 -3.08
CA ARG A 3 9.06 -11.17 -2.35
C ARG A 3 8.56 -10.47 -1.11
N ASP A 4 9.27 -10.65 0.00
CA ASP A 4 9.00 -9.87 1.19
C ASP A 4 9.43 -8.42 0.95
N LEU A 5 8.49 -7.50 1.08
CA LEU A 5 8.74 -6.06 0.97
C LEU A 5 9.57 -5.60 2.17
N ASP A 6 10.69 -4.92 1.91
CA ASP A 6 11.51 -4.36 2.97
C ASP A 6 10.92 -3.04 3.52
N ASN A 7 11.61 -2.42 4.47
CA ASN A 7 11.11 -1.18 5.10
C ASN A 7 11.13 0.02 4.14
N VAL A 8 12.03 0.04 3.15
CA VAL A 8 12.09 1.10 2.14
C VAL A 8 10.91 0.95 1.19
N ASP A 9 10.63 -0.27 0.74
CA ASP A 9 9.48 -0.56 -0.12
C ASP A 9 8.16 -0.18 0.58
N ARG A 10 8.03 -0.50 1.87
CA ARG A 10 6.87 -0.09 2.68
C ARG A 10 6.78 1.44 2.83
N GLY A 11 7.91 2.12 2.97
CA GLY A 11 7.97 3.59 3.03
C GLY A 11 7.55 4.25 1.73
N ILE A 12 8.00 3.70 0.58
CA ILE A 12 7.56 4.11 -0.76
C ILE A 12 6.05 3.98 -0.87
N LEU A 13 5.50 2.79 -0.57
CA LEU A 13 4.07 2.53 -0.69
C LEU A 13 3.24 3.44 0.21
N TYR A 14 3.69 3.69 1.45
CA TYR A 14 3.02 4.60 2.37
C TYR A 14 2.94 6.02 1.80
N MET A 15 4.04 6.55 1.27
CA MET A 15 4.08 7.90 0.71
C MET A 15 3.17 8.04 -0.52
N LEU A 16 3.17 7.05 -1.41
CA LEU A 16 2.31 7.05 -2.59
C LEU A 16 0.83 6.89 -2.23
N GLN A 17 0.50 6.19 -1.15
CA GLN A 17 -0.89 6.08 -0.68
C GLN A 17 -1.43 7.42 -0.17
N GLU A 18 -0.58 8.25 0.40
CA GLU A 18 -0.96 9.59 0.87
C GLU A 18 -1.13 10.57 -0.31
N ASP A 19 -0.15 10.64 -1.21
CA ASP A 19 -0.22 11.52 -2.38
C ASP A 19 0.70 11.05 -3.51
N ALA A 20 0.24 10.10 -4.32
CA ALA A 20 1.04 9.61 -5.44
C ALA A 20 1.31 10.65 -6.53
N ARG A 21 0.48 11.71 -6.64
CA ARG A 21 0.59 12.68 -7.74
C ARG A 21 1.69 13.69 -7.49
N ASN A 22 1.88 14.10 -6.24
CA ASN A 22 2.87 15.11 -5.87
C ASN A 22 4.12 14.52 -5.19
N THR A 23 4.10 13.27 -4.74
CA THR A 23 5.29 12.62 -4.16
C THR A 23 6.32 12.29 -5.23
N THR A 24 7.50 12.90 -5.12
CA THR A 24 8.65 12.60 -5.99
C THR A 24 9.58 11.55 -5.39
N SER A 25 10.45 10.98 -6.22
CA SER A 25 11.52 10.09 -5.76
C SER A 25 12.50 10.76 -4.79
N GLU A 26 12.67 12.07 -4.94
CA GLU A 26 13.48 12.94 -4.08
C GLU A 26 12.82 13.08 -2.70
N ASP A 27 11.52 13.33 -2.64
CA ASP A 27 10.79 13.44 -1.36
C ASP A 27 10.86 12.13 -0.56
N ILE A 28 10.72 11.00 -1.25
CA ILE A 28 10.83 9.67 -0.62
C ILE A 28 12.27 9.41 -0.19
N ALA A 29 13.25 9.80 -0.99
CA ALA A 29 14.67 9.66 -0.67
C ALA A 29 15.03 10.40 0.63
N ASP A 30 14.57 11.66 0.74
CA ASP A 30 14.79 12.50 1.92
C ASP A 30 14.17 11.88 3.18
N LYS A 31 12.99 11.25 3.05
CA LYS A 31 12.29 10.62 4.17
C LYS A 31 12.82 9.24 4.56
N THR A 32 13.36 8.49 3.61
CA THR A 32 13.83 7.10 3.81
C THR A 32 15.34 6.98 4.02
N GLY A 33 16.11 8.03 3.74
CA GLY A 33 17.57 8.03 3.85
C GLY A 33 18.27 7.23 2.74
N VAL A 34 17.58 7.03 1.60
CA VAL A 34 18.04 6.23 0.46
C VAL A 34 18.13 7.15 -0.77
N SER A 35 19.06 6.91 -1.69
CA SER A 35 19.20 7.78 -2.87
C SER A 35 17.95 7.78 -3.76
N ALA A 36 17.65 8.93 -4.37
CA ALA A 36 16.52 9.04 -5.31
C ALA A 36 16.63 8.07 -6.50
N SER A 37 17.84 7.75 -6.97
CA SER A 37 18.06 6.72 -7.99
C SER A 37 17.65 5.31 -7.53
N THR A 38 17.93 4.97 -6.26
CA THR A 38 17.54 3.69 -5.68
C THR A 38 16.03 3.62 -5.49
N ILE A 39 15.38 4.74 -5.11
CA ILE A 39 13.93 4.82 -5.02
C ILE A 39 13.27 4.58 -6.39
N ARG A 40 13.76 5.23 -7.46
CA ARG A 40 13.25 5.03 -8.82
C ARG A 40 13.31 3.56 -9.25
N ASN A 41 14.47 2.91 -9.08
CA ASN A 41 14.64 1.49 -9.40
C ASN A 41 13.71 0.58 -8.59
N ARG A 42 13.42 0.95 -7.32
CA ARG A 42 12.48 0.20 -6.48
C ARG A 42 11.04 0.43 -6.93
N LEU A 43 10.69 1.64 -7.35
CA LEU A 43 9.37 1.98 -7.89
C LEU A 43 9.06 1.13 -9.13
N GLU A 44 9.96 1.14 -10.12
CA GLU A 44 9.83 0.35 -11.35
C GLU A 44 9.66 -1.13 -11.01
N ARG A 45 10.45 -1.65 -10.07
CA ARG A 45 10.32 -3.05 -9.65
C ARG A 45 8.99 -3.35 -8.94
N LEU A 46 8.48 -2.44 -8.13
CA LEU A 46 7.18 -2.61 -7.46
C LEU A 46 6.04 -2.61 -8.48
N GLU A 47 6.18 -1.87 -9.58
CA GLU A 47 5.25 -1.88 -10.72
C GLU A 47 5.37 -3.18 -11.51
N ASP A 48 6.58 -3.59 -11.88
CA ASP A 48 6.87 -4.83 -12.62
C ASP A 48 6.40 -6.08 -11.86
N ASP A 49 6.63 -6.11 -10.54
CA ASP A 49 6.20 -7.20 -9.66
C ASP A 49 4.66 -7.17 -9.41
N GLY A 50 3.95 -6.16 -9.93
CA GLY A 50 2.50 -6.00 -9.79
C GLY A 50 2.04 -5.60 -8.39
N VAL A 51 2.97 -5.14 -7.53
CA VAL A 51 2.66 -4.60 -6.20
C VAL A 51 1.98 -3.24 -6.34
N ILE A 52 2.52 -2.37 -7.18
CA ILE A 52 1.86 -1.15 -7.64
C ILE A 52 1.14 -1.49 -8.94
N ARG A 53 -0.20 -1.54 -8.88
CA ARG A 53 -1.04 -1.90 -10.03
C ARG A 53 -1.51 -0.72 -10.85
N GLY A 54 -1.36 0.49 -10.31
CA GLY A 54 -1.80 1.72 -10.96
C GLY A 54 -2.00 2.85 -9.97
N TYR A 55 -1.97 4.06 -10.53
CA TYR A 55 -2.15 5.31 -9.83
C TYR A 55 -3.57 5.81 -10.04
N HIS A 56 -4.25 6.12 -8.95
CA HIS A 56 -5.66 6.51 -8.99
C HIS A 56 -5.82 7.94 -8.48
N PRO A 57 -6.67 8.75 -9.10
CA PRO A 57 -7.00 10.06 -8.56
C PRO A 57 -7.75 9.92 -7.23
N GLU A 58 -7.53 10.88 -6.34
CA GLU A 58 -8.47 11.15 -5.25
C GLU A 58 -9.74 11.74 -5.86
N ILE A 59 -10.90 11.18 -5.48
CA ILE A 59 -12.19 11.55 -6.05
C ILE A 59 -13.09 12.03 -4.93
N ASP A 60 -13.63 13.22 -5.09
CA ASP A 60 -14.79 13.68 -4.33
C ASP A 60 -16.04 13.03 -4.91
N TYR A 61 -16.53 12.00 -4.24
CA TYR A 61 -17.70 11.23 -4.68
C TYR A 61 -19.02 12.01 -4.50
N GLU A 62 -19.08 12.94 -3.55
CA GLU A 62 -20.26 13.79 -3.36
C GLU A 62 -20.38 14.78 -4.52
N ALA A 63 -19.29 15.50 -4.83
CA ALA A 63 -19.25 16.42 -5.96
C ALA A 63 -19.44 15.70 -7.31
N ALA A 64 -18.97 14.45 -7.42
CA ALA A 64 -19.14 13.63 -8.61
C ALA A 64 -20.54 13.01 -8.76
N ASN A 65 -21.46 13.22 -7.79
CA ASN A 65 -22.79 12.60 -7.76
C ASN A 65 -22.72 11.06 -7.85
N LEU A 66 -21.72 10.47 -7.18
CA LEU A 66 -21.50 9.03 -7.09
C LEU A 66 -21.80 8.57 -5.65
N PRO A 67 -22.88 7.82 -5.40
CA PRO A 67 -23.47 7.72 -4.06
C PRO A 67 -22.67 6.94 -3.01
N LEU A 68 -21.65 6.15 -3.38
CA LEU A 68 -20.84 5.43 -2.39
C LEU A 68 -19.53 4.88 -2.97
N ARG A 69 -18.41 5.12 -2.29
CA ARG A 69 -17.21 4.26 -2.37
C ARG A 69 -16.72 3.92 -0.97
N VAL A 70 -16.43 2.65 -0.73
CA VAL A 70 -15.81 2.18 0.52
C VAL A 70 -14.61 1.30 0.18
N MET A 71 -13.44 1.63 0.73
CA MET A 71 -12.22 0.82 0.63
C MET A 71 -11.81 0.36 2.03
N PHE A 72 -11.82 -0.95 2.26
CA PHE A 72 -11.35 -1.55 3.52
C PHE A 72 -9.95 -2.15 3.33
N VAL A 73 -8.95 -1.60 4.01
CA VAL A 73 -7.62 -2.20 4.13
C VAL A 73 -7.50 -2.80 5.53
N ILE A 74 -7.73 -4.11 5.64
CA ILE A 74 -7.68 -4.83 6.91
C ILE A 74 -6.40 -5.65 6.96
N ARG A 75 -5.56 -5.39 7.97
CA ARG A 75 -4.41 -6.23 8.29
C ARG A 75 -4.68 -6.98 9.59
N THR A 76 -4.96 -8.27 9.49
CA THR A 76 -5.14 -9.14 10.67
C THR A 76 -3.91 -10.04 10.85
N ARG A 77 -3.57 -10.32 12.10
CA ARG A 77 -2.58 -11.36 12.45
C ARG A 77 -3.36 -12.66 12.51
N SER A 78 -2.92 -13.73 11.83
CA SER A 78 -3.57 -15.04 11.93
C SER A 78 -3.41 -15.58 13.35
N THR A 79 -4.36 -15.28 14.22
CA THR A 79 -4.51 -16.02 15.47
C THR A 79 -5.16 -17.34 15.10
N THR A 80 -4.40 -18.43 15.17
CA THR A 80 -4.96 -19.79 15.15
C THR A 80 -5.84 -19.93 16.38
N SER A 81 -7.10 -19.52 16.26
CA SER A 81 -8.14 -19.91 17.21
C SER A 81 -8.52 -21.34 16.88
N ALA A 82 -7.84 -22.28 17.53
CA ALA A 82 -8.37 -23.61 17.73
C ALA A 82 -9.59 -23.51 18.66
N SER A 83 -10.73 -23.04 18.14
CA SER A 83 -12.00 -23.11 18.87
C SER A 83 -12.59 -24.51 18.69
N LYS A 84 -12.07 -25.46 19.46
CA LYS A 84 -12.83 -26.66 19.84
C LYS A 84 -13.72 -26.27 21.01
N SER A 85 -14.97 -25.89 20.73
CA SER A 85 -16.07 -25.90 21.70
C SER A 85 -17.25 -26.52 20.97
N ARG A 86 -17.46 -27.84 21.01
CA ARG A 86 -17.92 -28.64 22.15
C ARG A 86 -19.11 -28.00 22.86
N VAL A 87 -20.19 -27.79 22.12
CA VAL A 87 -21.53 -27.74 22.70
C VAL A 87 -22.03 -29.18 22.80
N ARG A 88 -21.93 -29.71 24.02
CA ARG A 88 -22.75 -30.81 24.50
C ARG A 88 -24.16 -30.25 24.75
N ARG A 89 -25.15 -30.75 24.03
CA ARG A 89 -26.42 -31.34 24.51
C ARG A 89 -27.44 -31.33 23.38
#